data_AF-A0A9J6BCX8-F1
#
_entry.id   AF-A0A9J6BCX8-F1
#
_cell.length_a   1.000
_cell.length_b   1.000
_cell.length_c   1.000
_cell.angle_alpha   90.00
_cell.angle_beta   90.00
_cell.angle_gamma   90.00
#
_symmetry.space_group_name_H-M   'P 1'
#
loop_
_entity.id
_entity.type
_entity.pdbx_description
1 polymer ?
#
loop_
_entity_poly.entity_id
_entity_poly.type
_entity_poly.pdbx_seq_one_letter_code
_entity_poly.pdbx_strand_id
1 'polypeptide(L)'
;MAKINCEFQFSLHQYTCNVIENINHFEEIKFFGYHKKNQQNKNVKSLNFIDSTLIKIPTNIADNFSNLTWLRFWNCKIEDIEQKHIKNLKNLTLFYVNNCGLKKLKGDLFEGLKNLEYISFANNEIEEIDSKILDVLNLLKYASFRGNKNIDMVFDSRISNGKTLEDFKNEIKSKFQPKLKQLVQPKNDEKTKKIQELMAEISNLKILQQHQEVLIKNQREEIKNLLVKQTKQERIMKEIKNENLNLKKQEKESFQKMFDEEEFKDFTIHVGDSSFKIHKVLFAAHSKILAKIFKENPQAEELNLCDISEATFKIIYDFFYKNHIKENENFIDIFVAASQLKINDLIEFSIEKLLKNINENNFLEILNLSNKFDNKDLQKKAFEIIQSKFFSHQKLDEKLVNQPEKIKELNETKNRNSTSSLDFKKELLEKKYKKLSN
;
A
#
# COMPACT_ATOMS: atom_id res chain seq x y z
N MET A 1 -10.90 -34.62 14.47
CA MET A 1 -9.88 -33.94 15.29
C MET A 1 -9.51 -32.65 14.57
N ALA A 2 -9.10 -31.60 15.27
CA ALA A 2 -8.72 -30.31 14.68
C ALA A 2 -7.26 -29.99 15.02
N LYS A 3 -6.44 -29.76 13.99
CA LYS A 3 -5.05 -29.36 14.19
C LYS A 3 -4.94 -27.86 14.43
N ILE A 4 -4.20 -27.47 15.46
CA ILE A 4 -3.96 -26.07 15.81
C ILE A 4 -2.49 -25.67 15.62
N ASN A 5 -2.27 -24.42 15.24
CA ASN A 5 -0.97 -23.77 15.28
C ASN A 5 -1.09 -22.48 16.10
N CYS A 6 -0.24 -22.35 17.12
CA CYS A 6 -0.40 -21.31 18.13
C CYS A 6 0.84 -20.41 18.25
N GLU A 7 0.62 -19.10 18.26
CA GLU A 7 1.65 -18.08 18.30
C GLU A 7 1.22 -16.86 19.11
N PHE A 8 2.19 -16.02 19.51
CA PHE A 8 1.89 -14.75 20.12
C PHE A 8 1.65 -13.70 19.03
N GLN A 9 0.43 -13.16 18.96
CA GLN A 9 0.11 -12.09 18.02
C GLN A 9 0.39 -10.74 18.66
N PHE A 10 1.52 -10.13 18.28
CA PHE A 10 1.98 -8.84 18.81
C PHE A 10 0.95 -7.73 18.68
N SER A 11 0.26 -7.63 17.54
CA SER A 11 -0.78 -6.63 17.31
C SER A 11 -1.97 -6.75 18.26
N LEU A 12 -2.24 -7.97 18.75
CA LEU A 12 -3.39 -8.28 19.60
C LEU A 12 -3.00 -8.47 21.07
N HIS A 13 -1.70 -8.47 21.39
CA HIS A 13 -1.15 -8.74 22.73
C HIS A 13 -1.71 -10.04 23.35
N GLN A 14 -1.95 -11.06 22.53
CA GLN A 14 -2.61 -12.29 22.92
C GLN A 14 -1.91 -13.53 22.36
N TYR A 15 -2.01 -14.63 23.11
CA TYR A 15 -1.63 -15.94 22.62
C TYR A 15 -2.81 -16.54 21.84
N THR A 16 -2.61 -16.71 20.54
CA THR A 16 -3.64 -17.04 19.57
C THR A 16 -3.38 -18.40 18.95
N CYS A 17 -4.42 -19.20 18.80
CA CYS A 17 -4.39 -20.44 18.02
C CYS A 17 -5.23 -20.29 16.76
N ASN A 18 -4.69 -20.74 15.64
CA ASN A 18 -5.41 -20.88 14.37
C ASN A 18 -5.64 -22.38 14.13
N VAL A 19 -6.86 -22.74 13.75
CA VAL A 19 -7.18 -24.10 13.29
C VAL A 19 -6.79 -24.22 11.82
N ILE A 20 -5.89 -25.16 11.50
CA ILE A 20 -5.20 -25.23 10.20
C ILE A 20 -5.53 -26.47 9.34
N GLU A 21 -6.24 -27.46 9.87
CA GLU A 21 -6.61 -28.67 9.12
C GLU A 21 -8.12 -28.96 9.17
N ASN A 22 -8.57 -29.68 8.14
CA ASN A 22 -9.96 -29.94 7.85
C ASN A 22 -10.66 -30.67 9.01
N ILE A 23 -11.81 -30.13 9.41
CA ILE A 23 -12.50 -30.54 10.62
C ILE A 23 -13.65 -31.47 10.26
N ASN A 24 -13.60 -32.70 10.79
CA ASN A 24 -14.76 -33.60 10.73
C ASN A 24 -15.96 -32.95 11.46
N HIS A 25 -17.15 -32.99 10.87
CA HIS A 25 -18.38 -32.28 11.30
C HIS A 25 -19.04 -32.85 12.57
N PHE A 26 -18.27 -33.04 13.64
CA PHE A 26 -18.76 -33.54 14.92
C PHE A 26 -19.19 -32.41 15.85
N GLU A 27 -20.13 -32.70 16.75
CA GLU A 27 -20.58 -31.78 17.80
C GLU A 27 -19.44 -31.42 18.78
N GLU A 28 -18.54 -32.38 19.02
CA GLU A 28 -17.32 -32.19 19.81
C GLU A 28 -16.08 -32.55 18.99
N ILE A 29 -15.00 -31.78 19.17
CA ILE A 29 -13.74 -32.01 18.46
C ILE A 29 -12.57 -32.05 19.44
N LYS A 30 -11.67 -33.01 19.22
CA LYS A 30 -10.36 -33.03 19.89
C LYS A 30 -9.39 -32.08 19.18
N PHE A 31 -8.85 -31.12 19.92
CA PHE A 31 -7.80 -30.21 19.46
C PHE A 31 -6.42 -30.81 19.73
N PHE A 32 -5.54 -30.80 18.73
CA PHE A 32 -4.14 -31.22 18.86
C PHE A 32 -3.26 -30.29 18.03
N GLY A 33 -1.99 -30.11 18.38
CA GLY A 33 -1.13 -29.23 17.58
C GLY A 33 0.06 -28.64 18.34
N TYR A 34 0.63 -27.59 17.76
CA TYR A 34 1.90 -27.03 18.21
C TYR A 34 1.67 -25.77 19.05
N HIS A 35 2.07 -25.86 20.32
CA HIS A 35 2.24 -24.71 21.19
C HIS A 35 3.70 -24.25 21.24
N LYS A 36 3.92 -22.99 21.61
CA LYS A 36 5.25 -22.50 21.97
C LYS A 36 5.69 -23.11 23.30
N LYS A 37 6.99 -23.15 23.56
CA LYS A 37 7.56 -23.69 24.80
C LYS A 37 6.84 -23.10 26.03
N ASN A 38 6.43 -23.96 26.97
CA ASN A 38 5.68 -23.63 28.19
C ASN A 38 4.26 -23.07 27.99
N GLN A 39 3.68 -23.19 26.79
CA GLN A 39 2.28 -22.82 26.53
C GLN A 39 1.40 -24.06 26.35
N GLN A 40 0.13 -23.94 26.72
CA GLN A 40 -0.90 -24.98 26.63
C GLN A 40 -2.25 -24.35 26.24
N ASN A 41 -3.29 -25.15 26.01
CA ASN A 41 -4.63 -24.66 25.66
C ASN A 41 -5.17 -23.64 26.69
N LYS A 42 -4.89 -23.81 27.99
CA LYS A 42 -5.29 -22.86 29.04
C LYS A 42 -4.69 -21.46 28.89
N ASN A 43 -3.62 -21.30 28.13
CA ASN A 43 -2.97 -20.00 27.91
C ASN A 43 -3.57 -19.24 26.71
N VAL A 44 -4.38 -19.92 25.89
CA VAL A 44 -4.94 -19.36 24.66
C VAL A 44 -6.05 -18.38 25.01
N LYS A 45 -5.92 -17.15 24.48
CA LYS A 45 -6.92 -16.08 24.62
C LYS A 45 -7.72 -15.86 23.35
N SER A 46 -7.18 -16.23 22.19
CA SER A 46 -7.86 -16.11 20.90
C SER A 46 -7.82 -17.42 20.11
N LEU A 47 -8.96 -17.82 19.57
CA LEU A 47 -9.09 -19.00 18.71
C LEU A 47 -9.76 -18.60 17.40
N ASN A 48 -9.10 -18.90 16.28
CA ASN A 48 -9.61 -18.57 14.96
C ASN A 48 -9.82 -19.85 14.13
N PHE A 49 -10.97 -19.92 13.49
CA PHE A 49 -11.29 -20.87 12.42
C PHE A 49 -11.36 -20.06 11.12
N ILE A 50 -10.42 -20.28 10.21
CA ILE A 50 -10.30 -19.53 8.95
C ILE A 50 -10.29 -20.54 7.81
N ASP A 51 -11.07 -20.27 6.76
CA ASP A 51 -11.14 -21.09 5.54
C ASP A 51 -11.40 -22.58 5.82
N SER A 52 -12.25 -22.85 6.82
CA SER A 52 -12.55 -24.21 7.27
C SER A 52 -13.88 -24.71 6.71
N THR A 53 -14.01 -26.02 6.50
CA THR A 53 -15.29 -26.63 6.07
C THR A 53 -16.32 -26.76 7.20
N LEU A 54 -16.07 -26.16 8.37
CA LEU A 54 -16.88 -26.30 9.55
C LEU A 54 -18.33 -25.84 9.31
N ILE A 55 -19.28 -26.75 9.55
CA ILE A 55 -20.72 -26.49 9.37
C ILE A 55 -21.45 -26.08 10.66
N LYS A 56 -20.85 -26.33 11.82
CA LYS A 56 -21.42 -26.03 13.16
C LYS A 56 -20.31 -25.67 14.14
N ILE A 57 -20.61 -24.80 15.10
CA ILE A 57 -19.68 -24.46 16.18
C ILE A 57 -19.59 -25.64 17.17
N PRO A 58 -18.38 -26.15 17.48
CA PRO A 58 -18.19 -27.25 18.44
C PRO A 58 -18.57 -26.83 19.85
N THR A 59 -19.28 -27.70 20.58
CA THR A 59 -19.77 -27.40 21.95
C THR A 59 -18.66 -27.46 23.01
N ASN A 60 -17.58 -28.20 22.75
CA ASN A 60 -16.49 -28.44 23.69
C ASN A 60 -15.29 -27.46 23.56
N ILE A 61 -15.47 -26.30 22.89
CA ILE A 61 -14.42 -25.27 22.83
C ILE A 61 -14.06 -24.79 24.23
N ALA A 62 -15.07 -24.55 25.07
CA ALA A 62 -14.86 -24.03 26.43
C ALA A 62 -14.08 -25.00 27.32
N ASP A 63 -14.26 -26.30 27.11
CA ASP A 63 -13.60 -27.36 27.88
C ASP A 63 -12.10 -27.43 27.56
N ASN A 64 -11.72 -27.05 26.33
CA ASN A 64 -10.32 -27.04 25.90
C ASN A 64 -9.64 -25.70 26.21
N PHE A 65 -10.32 -24.57 25.97
CA PHE A 65 -9.76 -23.22 26.04
C PHE A 65 -10.49 -22.39 27.11
N SER A 66 -10.25 -22.69 28.39
CA SER A 66 -11.00 -22.10 29.52
C SER A 66 -10.80 -20.59 29.71
N ASN A 67 -9.70 -20.02 29.21
CA ASN A 67 -9.39 -18.59 29.30
C ASN A 67 -9.64 -17.83 27.99
N LEU A 68 -10.44 -18.40 27.08
CA LEU A 68 -10.72 -17.81 25.78
C LEU A 68 -11.51 -16.51 25.93
N THR A 69 -10.96 -15.43 25.37
CA THR A 69 -11.62 -14.12 25.31
C THR A 69 -12.13 -13.82 23.91
N TRP A 70 -11.46 -14.32 22.87
CA TRP A 70 -11.79 -14.04 21.47
C TRP A 70 -12.03 -15.34 20.70
N LEU A 71 -13.17 -15.41 20.01
CA LEU A 71 -13.52 -16.53 19.14
C LEU A 71 -13.96 -16.00 17.78
N ARG A 72 -13.31 -16.48 16.71
CA ARG A 72 -13.57 -16.03 15.35
C ARG A 72 -13.77 -17.18 14.38
N PHE A 73 -14.75 -17.03 13.53
CA PHE A 73 -15.01 -17.86 12.36
C PHE A 73 -15.02 -16.96 11.14
N TRP A 74 -14.18 -17.28 10.16
CA TRP A 74 -14.09 -16.57 8.90
C TRP A 74 -14.11 -17.56 7.75
N ASN A 75 -14.96 -17.32 6.75
CA ASN A 75 -15.05 -18.16 5.56
C ASN A 75 -15.27 -19.66 5.92
N CYS A 76 -16.27 -19.91 6.77
CA CYS A 76 -16.71 -21.26 7.14
C CYS A 76 -18.08 -21.56 6.52
N LYS A 77 -18.75 -22.66 6.90
CA LYS A 77 -20.09 -23.03 6.40
C LYS A 77 -21.13 -23.13 7.52
N ILE A 78 -21.04 -22.25 8.51
CA ILE A 78 -21.88 -22.24 9.70
C ILE A 78 -23.22 -21.55 9.37
N GLU A 79 -24.23 -22.35 9.01
CA GLU A 79 -25.55 -21.84 8.63
C GLU A 79 -26.48 -21.51 9.81
N ASP A 80 -26.22 -22.08 10.99
CA ASP A 80 -27.01 -21.88 12.21
C ASP A 80 -26.13 -21.87 13.48
N ILE A 81 -26.54 -21.06 14.47
CA ILE A 81 -25.89 -20.98 15.77
C ILE A 81 -26.96 -20.92 16.86
N GLU A 82 -26.88 -21.89 17.75
CA GLU A 82 -27.66 -21.95 18.98
C GLU A 82 -26.85 -21.59 20.22
N GLN A 83 -27.54 -21.15 21.28
CA GLN A 83 -26.95 -20.80 22.57
C GLN A 83 -26.04 -21.90 23.13
N LYS A 84 -26.40 -23.19 22.95
CA LYS A 84 -25.62 -24.33 23.45
C LYS A 84 -24.16 -24.35 22.97
N HIS A 85 -23.87 -23.77 21.80
CA HIS A 85 -22.52 -23.77 21.23
C HIS A 85 -21.57 -22.79 21.91
N ILE A 86 -22.10 -21.74 22.56
CA ILE A 86 -21.29 -20.64 23.11
C ILE A 86 -21.57 -20.31 24.58
N LYS A 87 -22.64 -20.84 25.20
CA LYS A 87 -23.05 -20.52 26.58
C LYS A 87 -21.97 -20.69 27.66
N ASN A 88 -21.02 -21.60 27.46
CA ASN A 88 -19.95 -21.87 28.43
C ASN A 88 -18.73 -20.94 28.26
N LEU A 89 -18.67 -20.14 27.20
CA LEU A 89 -17.57 -19.23 26.88
C LEU A 89 -17.73 -17.87 27.58
N LYS A 90 -17.95 -17.88 28.90
CA LYS A 90 -18.36 -16.71 29.71
C LYS A 90 -17.35 -15.55 29.74
N ASN A 91 -16.10 -15.82 29.38
CA ASN A 91 -15.01 -14.85 29.31
C ASN A 91 -14.90 -14.14 27.96
N LEU A 92 -15.78 -14.47 26.98
CA LEU A 92 -15.71 -13.84 25.67
C LEU A 92 -15.99 -12.35 25.73
N THR A 93 -15.08 -11.60 25.13
CA THR A 93 -15.20 -10.17 24.83
C THR A 93 -15.38 -9.93 23.33
N LEU A 94 -15.00 -10.90 22.48
CA LEU A 94 -15.16 -10.83 21.03
C LEU A 94 -15.70 -12.15 20.47
N PHE A 95 -16.77 -12.06 19.68
CA PHE A 95 -17.34 -13.19 18.97
C PHE A 95 -17.72 -12.83 17.54
N TYR A 96 -16.93 -13.31 16.57
CA TYR A 96 -17.13 -13.02 15.15
C TYR A 96 -17.45 -14.29 14.36
N VAL A 97 -18.49 -14.21 13.52
CA VAL A 97 -18.87 -15.24 12.56
C VAL A 97 -19.13 -14.55 11.23
N ASN A 98 -18.09 -14.39 10.43
CA ASN A 98 -18.14 -13.63 9.18
C ASN A 98 -18.03 -14.57 7.98
N ASN A 99 -18.79 -14.27 6.91
CA ASN A 99 -18.73 -15.03 5.67
C ASN A 99 -18.93 -16.54 5.89
N CYS A 100 -19.96 -16.92 6.65
CA CYS A 100 -20.23 -18.32 7.04
C CYS A 100 -21.56 -18.88 6.50
N GLY A 101 -22.40 -18.06 5.87
CA GLY A 101 -23.72 -18.48 5.39
C GLY A 101 -24.82 -18.50 6.46
N LEU A 102 -24.62 -17.82 7.59
CA LEU A 102 -25.58 -17.78 8.69
C LEU A 102 -26.90 -17.12 8.25
N LYS A 103 -28.06 -17.75 8.55
CA LYS A 103 -29.38 -17.28 8.07
C LYS A 103 -30.22 -16.59 9.12
N LYS A 104 -30.06 -16.95 10.39
CA LYS A 104 -30.93 -16.50 11.50
C LYS A 104 -30.14 -16.23 12.77
N LEU A 105 -30.64 -15.32 13.61
CA LEU A 105 -30.13 -15.05 14.96
C LEU A 105 -31.26 -15.08 15.98
N LYS A 106 -31.22 -16.05 16.90
CA LYS A 106 -32.22 -16.23 17.96
C LYS A 106 -31.93 -15.33 19.17
N GLY A 107 -32.98 -14.83 19.83
CA GLY A 107 -32.86 -13.80 20.87
C GLY A 107 -32.06 -14.24 22.11
N ASP A 108 -31.97 -15.54 22.37
CA ASP A 108 -31.30 -16.17 23.51
C ASP A 108 -29.80 -16.47 23.24
N LEU A 109 -29.31 -16.25 22.02
CA LEU A 109 -27.97 -16.67 21.59
C LEU A 109 -26.85 -16.22 22.55
N PHE A 110 -26.95 -15.00 23.08
CA PHE A 110 -25.93 -14.38 23.93
C PHE A 110 -26.22 -14.41 25.42
N GLU A 111 -27.27 -15.10 25.85
CA GLU A 111 -27.58 -15.19 27.27
C GLU A 111 -26.43 -15.86 28.04
N GLY A 112 -26.04 -15.24 29.15
CA GLY A 112 -24.85 -15.60 29.93
C GLY A 112 -23.52 -14.98 29.45
N LEU A 113 -23.47 -14.35 28.26
CA LEU A 113 -22.26 -13.75 27.67
C LEU A 113 -22.20 -12.22 27.85
N LYS A 114 -22.37 -11.76 29.09
CA LYS A 114 -22.50 -10.33 29.45
C LYS A 114 -21.24 -9.48 29.21
N ASN A 115 -20.09 -10.13 29.01
CA ASN A 115 -18.79 -9.48 28.82
C ASN A 115 -18.47 -9.16 27.35
N LEU A 116 -19.35 -9.52 26.41
CA LEU A 116 -19.13 -9.27 24.99
C LEU A 116 -19.12 -7.77 24.68
N GLU A 117 -18.02 -7.31 24.10
CA GLU A 117 -17.82 -5.94 23.66
C GLU A 117 -17.83 -5.82 22.13
N TYR A 118 -17.50 -6.89 21.42
CA TYR A 118 -17.37 -6.91 19.96
C TYR A 118 -18.10 -8.11 19.36
N ILE A 119 -19.11 -7.86 18.54
CA ILE A 119 -19.77 -8.90 17.74
C ILE A 119 -19.71 -8.55 16.25
N SER A 120 -19.62 -9.57 15.40
CA SER A 120 -19.68 -9.38 13.95
C SER A 120 -20.29 -10.60 13.29
N PHE A 121 -21.28 -10.33 12.45
CA PHE A 121 -21.96 -11.30 11.61
C PHE A 121 -21.95 -10.82 10.15
N ALA A 122 -20.85 -10.19 9.74
CA ALA A 122 -20.74 -9.55 8.44
C ALA A 122 -20.66 -10.58 7.30
N ASN A 123 -21.22 -10.20 6.15
CA ASN A 123 -21.23 -10.98 4.91
C ASN A 123 -21.83 -12.38 5.10
N ASN A 124 -22.93 -12.50 5.84
CA ASN A 124 -23.71 -13.73 5.90
C ASN A 124 -25.02 -13.58 5.10
N GLU A 125 -25.93 -14.52 5.27
CA GLU A 125 -27.24 -14.57 4.60
C GLU A 125 -28.36 -14.29 5.59
N ILE A 126 -28.14 -13.40 6.57
CA ILE A 126 -29.10 -13.23 7.66
C ILE A 126 -30.38 -12.57 7.14
N GLU A 127 -31.48 -13.33 7.24
CA GLU A 127 -32.83 -12.91 6.85
C GLU A 127 -33.73 -12.64 8.04
N GLU A 128 -33.51 -13.33 9.16
CA GLU A 128 -34.31 -13.21 10.39
C GLU A 128 -33.42 -12.92 11.60
N ILE A 129 -33.76 -11.86 12.34
CA ILE A 129 -33.12 -11.53 13.61
C ILE A 129 -34.22 -11.36 14.65
N ASP A 130 -34.11 -12.07 15.77
CA ASP A 130 -34.97 -11.79 16.91
C ASP A 130 -34.67 -10.40 17.47
N SER A 131 -35.71 -9.58 17.63
CA SER A 131 -35.66 -8.24 18.20
C SER A 131 -34.92 -8.14 19.55
N LYS A 132 -34.80 -9.24 20.30
CA LYS A 132 -34.16 -9.31 21.62
C LYS A 132 -32.69 -9.72 21.59
N ILE A 133 -32.10 -10.01 20.42
CA ILE A 133 -30.73 -10.53 20.28
C ILE A 133 -29.67 -9.73 21.05
N LEU A 134 -29.82 -8.40 21.14
CA LEU A 134 -28.84 -7.52 21.80
C LEU A 134 -29.19 -7.16 23.25
N ASP A 135 -30.31 -7.62 23.80
CA ASP A 135 -30.82 -7.11 25.08
C ASP A 135 -29.82 -7.32 26.23
N VAL A 136 -29.13 -8.46 26.25
CA VAL A 136 -28.14 -8.83 27.28
C VAL A 136 -26.75 -8.21 27.10
N LEU A 137 -26.48 -7.60 25.95
CA LEU A 137 -25.14 -7.10 25.55
C LEU A 137 -24.94 -5.64 25.94
N ASN A 138 -24.82 -5.36 27.24
CA ASN A 138 -24.74 -3.98 27.75
C ASN A 138 -23.35 -3.34 27.64
N LEU A 139 -22.29 -4.14 27.44
CA LEU A 139 -20.92 -3.66 27.25
C LEU A 139 -20.52 -3.55 25.77
N LEU A 140 -21.48 -3.69 24.86
CA LEU A 140 -21.22 -3.74 23.43
C LEU A 140 -20.66 -2.40 22.94
N LYS A 141 -19.44 -2.43 22.40
CA LYS A 141 -18.74 -1.30 21.80
C LYS A 141 -18.80 -1.33 20.29
N TYR A 142 -18.94 -2.52 19.71
CA TYR A 142 -18.98 -2.74 18.27
C TYR A 142 -19.93 -3.88 17.90
N ALA A 143 -20.76 -3.64 16.89
CA ALA A 143 -21.59 -4.65 16.26
C ALA A 143 -21.61 -4.43 14.75
N SER A 144 -21.41 -5.49 13.96
CA SER A 144 -21.52 -5.41 12.50
C SER A 144 -22.42 -6.50 11.96
N PHE A 145 -23.40 -6.08 11.16
CA PHE A 145 -24.24 -6.94 10.34
C PHE A 145 -24.06 -6.60 8.86
N ARG A 146 -22.93 -5.96 8.51
CA ARG A 146 -22.70 -5.47 7.15
C ARG A 146 -22.79 -6.58 6.11
N GLY A 147 -23.40 -6.32 4.96
CA GLY A 147 -23.44 -7.27 3.85
C GLY A 147 -24.38 -8.46 4.07
N ASN A 148 -25.40 -8.33 4.93
CA ASN A 148 -26.52 -9.27 4.98
C ASN A 148 -27.71 -8.72 4.19
N LYS A 149 -28.61 -9.61 3.77
CA LYS A 149 -29.73 -9.29 2.87
C LYS A 149 -30.77 -8.37 3.52
N ASN A 150 -31.19 -8.67 4.74
CA ASN A 150 -32.24 -7.91 5.44
C ASN A 150 -31.67 -6.94 6.48
N ILE A 151 -30.36 -6.86 6.66
CA ILE A 151 -29.69 -5.94 7.59
C ILE A 151 -28.31 -5.57 7.06
N ASP A 152 -28.03 -4.28 6.92
CA ASP A 152 -26.71 -3.80 6.51
C ASP A 152 -26.34 -2.61 7.39
N MET A 153 -25.94 -2.93 8.62
CA MET A 153 -25.83 -1.95 9.70
C MET A 153 -24.58 -2.21 10.53
N VAL A 154 -23.99 -1.12 11.05
CA VAL A 154 -22.84 -1.15 11.93
C VAL A 154 -23.06 -0.20 13.10
N PHE A 155 -22.64 -0.64 14.28
CA PHE A 155 -22.48 0.16 15.47
C PHE A 155 -21.01 0.16 15.89
N ASP A 156 -20.44 1.34 16.12
CA ASP A 156 -19.11 1.51 16.68
C ASP A 156 -19.11 2.73 17.60
N SER A 157 -19.07 2.48 18.90
CA SER A 157 -19.07 3.51 19.95
C SER A 157 -18.00 4.59 19.81
N ARG A 158 -16.91 4.32 19.05
CA ARG A 158 -15.80 5.29 18.85
C ARG A 158 -16.10 6.33 17.78
N ILE A 159 -17.03 6.03 16.85
CA ILE A 159 -17.29 6.85 15.66
C ILE A 159 -18.79 7.03 15.38
N SER A 160 -19.67 6.64 16.30
CA SER A 160 -21.12 6.58 16.09
C SER A 160 -21.82 7.95 16.00
N ASN A 161 -21.08 9.08 15.96
CA ASN A 161 -21.61 10.45 15.80
C ASN A 161 -22.84 10.73 16.69
N GLY A 162 -22.78 10.30 17.95
CA GLY A 162 -23.85 10.51 18.94
C GLY A 162 -24.92 9.41 18.99
N LYS A 163 -24.91 8.42 18.08
CA LYS A 163 -25.79 7.25 18.15
C LYS A 163 -25.34 6.33 19.29
N THR A 164 -26.24 6.10 20.24
CA THR A 164 -26.00 5.25 21.41
C THR A 164 -26.23 3.77 21.08
N LEU A 165 -25.79 2.88 21.98
CA LEU A 165 -26.10 1.46 21.88
C LEU A 165 -27.63 1.23 21.93
N GLU A 166 -28.36 2.01 22.72
CA GLU A 166 -29.81 1.87 22.84
C GLU A 166 -30.53 2.25 21.53
N ASP A 167 -30.07 3.31 20.86
CA ASP A 167 -30.58 3.67 19.52
C ASP A 167 -30.37 2.52 18.52
N PHE A 168 -29.22 1.86 18.58
CA PHE A 168 -28.93 0.72 17.73
C PHE A 168 -29.80 -0.49 18.06
N LYS A 169 -30.05 -0.79 19.35
CA LYS A 169 -30.99 -1.84 19.77
C LYS A 169 -32.40 -1.56 19.26
N ASN A 170 -32.87 -0.31 19.38
CA ASN A 170 -34.19 0.10 18.92
C ASN A 170 -34.36 0.00 17.41
N GLU A 171 -33.32 0.32 16.62
CA GLU A 171 -33.35 0.15 15.17
C GLU A 171 -33.52 -1.32 14.78
N ILE A 172 -32.79 -2.25 15.42
CA ILE A 172 -32.99 -3.69 15.18
C ILE A 172 -34.41 -4.11 15.58
N LYS A 173 -34.89 -3.68 16.75
CA LYS A 173 -36.26 -3.98 17.22
C LYS A 173 -37.31 -3.55 16.21
N SER A 174 -37.27 -2.28 15.78
CA SER A 174 -38.22 -1.71 14.82
C SER A 174 -38.19 -2.40 13.45
N LYS A 175 -37.01 -2.84 13.00
CA LYS A 175 -36.85 -3.49 11.70
C LYS A 175 -37.43 -4.90 11.65
N PHE A 176 -37.32 -5.64 12.75
CA PHE A 176 -37.71 -7.04 12.83
C PHE A 176 -38.96 -7.29 13.69
N GLN A 177 -39.71 -6.23 14.04
CA GLN A 177 -41.01 -6.35 14.70
C GLN A 177 -42.10 -6.83 13.70
N PRO A 178 -43.04 -7.71 14.10
CA PRO A 178 -44.13 -8.16 13.22
C PRO A 178 -45.11 -7.02 12.86
N LYS A 179 -45.49 -6.87 11.58
CA LYS A 179 -46.52 -5.89 11.11
C LYS A 179 -47.89 -6.55 10.89
N LEU A 180 -48.96 -6.03 11.50
CA LEU A 180 -50.37 -6.42 11.26
C LEU A 180 -50.94 -5.74 9.98
N LYS A 181 -51.62 -6.47 9.09
CA LYS A 181 -52.24 -5.96 7.84
C LYS A 181 -53.77 -5.81 7.99
N GLN A 182 -54.34 -4.70 7.49
CA GLN A 182 -55.77 -4.60 7.17
C GLN A 182 -55.97 -3.99 5.76
N LEU A 183 -56.86 -4.63 4.99
CA LEU A 183 -57.33 -4.29 3.64
C LEU A 183 -58.73 -3.65 3.75
N VAL A 184 -59.12 -2.83 2.76
CA VAL A 184 -60.42 -2.85 2.04
C VAL A 184 -60.48 -1.68 1.04
N GLN A 185 -60.92 -1.97 -0.19
CA GLN A 185 -61.52 -1.03 -1.17
C GLN A 185 -62.97 -1.46 -1.43
N PRO A 186 -63.87 -0.61 -1.98
CA PRO A 186 -64.39 -0.93 -3.32
C PRO A 186 -64.81 0.26 -4.27
N LYS A 187 -65.25 -0.15 -5.48
CA LYS A 187 -65.43 0.45 -6.84
C LYS A 187 -66.59 1.46 -7.07
N ASN A 188 -66.63 2.16 -8.24
CA ASN A 188 -67.83 2.27 -9.14
C ASN A 188 -67.68 3.04 -10.51
N ASP A 189 -68.45 2.52 -11.52
CA ASP A 189 -68.99 2.99 -12.84
C ASP A 189 -68.13 3.43 -14.05
N GLU A 190 -68.44 2.96 -15.27
CA GLU A 190 -67.61 2.98 -16.50
C GLU A 190 -67.12 4.35 -17.04
N LYS A 191 -67.91 5.43 -16.94
CA LYS A 191 -67.44 6.81 -17.23
C LYS A 191 -66.56 7.34 -16.11
N THR A 192 -66.96 7.06 -14.86
CA THR A 192 -66.14 7.26 -13.66
C THR A 192 -64.88 6.41 -13.73
N LYS A 193 -64.92 5.25 -14.38
CA LYS A 193 -63.82 4.29 -14.57
C LYS A 193 -62.84 4.85 -15.58
N LYS A 194 -63.32 5.46 -16.66
CA LYS A 194 -62.45 6.14 -17.64
C LYS A 194 -61.84 7.42 -17.10
N ILE A 195 -62.61 8.21 -16.35
CA ILE A 195 -62.12 9.40 -15.63
C ILE A 195 -61.19 8.99 -14.46
N GLN A 196 -61.47 7.89 -13.76
CA GLN A 196 -60.61 7.30 -12.73
C GLN A 196 -59.37 6.66 -13.35
N GLU A 197 -59.46 6.09 -14.55
CA GLU A 197 -58.32 5.54 -15.31
C GLU A 197 -57.41 6.68 -15.75
N LEU A 198 -57.96 7.77 -16.32
CA LEU A 198 -57.20 8.97 -16.67
C LEU A 198 -56.64 9.70 -15.42
N MET A 199 -57.43 9.83 -14.35
CA MET A 199 -56.96 10.39 -13.08
C MET A 199 -55.91 9.48 -12.44
N ALA A 200 -56.03 8.15 -12.55
CA ALA A 200 -55.04 7.20 -12.09
C ALA A 200 -53.79 7.26 -12.97
N GLU A 201 -53.89 7.45 -14.28
CA GLU A 201 -52.76 7.67 -15.19
C GLU A 201 -52.03 8.97 -14.86
N ILE A 202 -52.74 10.09 -14.70
CA ILE A 202 -52.17 11.37 -14.30
C ILE A 202 -51.55 11.28 -12.90
N SER A 203 -52.22 10.59 -11.97
CA SER A 203 -51.68 10.35 -10.62
C SER A 203 -50.45 9.46 -10.68
N ASN A 204 -50.45 8.41 -11.50
CA ASN A 204 -49.30 7.54 -11.73
C ASN A 204 -48.13 8.30 -12.38
N LEU A 205 -48.40 9.21 -13.32
CA LEU A 205 -47.38 10.08 -13.91
C LEU A 205 -46.81 11.06 -12.89
N LYS A 206 -47.65 11.62 -11.99
CA LYS A 206 -47.18 12.44 -10.86
C LYS A 206 -46.35 11.63 -9.86
N ILE A 207 -46.77 10.41 -9.56
CA ILE A 207 -46.01 9.48 -8.70
C ILE A 207 -44.69 9.11 -9.38
N LEU A 208 -44.68 8.88 -10.69
CA LEU A 208 -43.46 8.58 -11.45
C LEU A 208 -42.51 9.78 -11.47
N GLN A 209 -43.04 11.00 -11.61
CA GLN A 209 -42.26 12.24 -11.53
C GLN A 209 -41.69 12.45 -10.12
N GLN A 210 -42.50 12.28 -9.07
CA GLN A 210 -42.02 12.31 -7.68
C GLN A 210 -40.97 11.22 -7.42
N HIS A 211 -41.16 10.02 -7.98
CA HIS A 211 -40.21 8.93 -7.85
C HIS A 211 -38.89 9.25 -8.58
N GLN A 212 -38.96 9.86 -9.77
CA GLN A 212 -37.77 10.35 -10.48
C GLN A 212 -37.04 11.44 -9.70
N GLU A 213 -37.76 12.39 -9.10
CA GLU A 213 -37.15 13.42 -8.24
C GLU A 213 -36.47 12.82 -7.00
N VAL A 214 -37.11 11.83 -6.37
CA VAL A 214 -36.52 11.07 -5.26
C VAL A 214 -35.29 10.27 -5.73
N LEU A 215 -35.34 9.64 -6.90
CA LEU A 215 -34.21 8.91 -7.47
C LEU A 215 -33.02 9.84 -7.75
N ILE A 216 -33.28 11.01 -8.35
CA ILE A 216 -32.26 12.05 -8.60
C ILE A 216 -31.69 12.56 -7.29
N LYS A 217 -32.52 12.80 -6.28
CA LYS A 217 -32.07 13.23 -4.94
C LYS A 217 -31.19 12.17 -4.28
N ASN A 218 -31.56 10.90 -4.38
CA ASN A 218 -30.78 9.78 -3.85
C ASN A 218 -29.44 9.65 -4.59
N GLN A 219 -29.44 9.76 -5.91
CA GLN A 219 -28.20 9.75 -6.72
C GLN A 219 -27.27 10.93 -6.37
N ARG A 220 -27.82 12.13 -6.15
CA ARG A 220 -27.03 13.29 -5.70
C ARG A 220 -26.40 13.06 -4.33
N GLU A 221 -27.14 12.47 -3.40
CA GLU A 221 -26.61 12.15 -2.08
C GLU A 221 -25.55 11.04 -2.14
N GLU A 222 -25.73 10.05 -3.02
CA GLU A 222 -24.72 9.02 -3.29
C GLU A 222 -23.43 9.61 -3.85
N ILE A 223 -23.52 10.51 -4.84
CA ILE A 223 -22.38 11.23 -5.41
C ILE A 223 -21.67 12.07 -4.33
N LYS A 224 -22.43 12.76 -3.48
CA LYS A 224 -21.87 13.55 -2.37
C LYS A 224 -21.11 12.66 -1.38
N ASN A 225 -21.65 11.50 -1.05
CA ASN A 225 -21.00 10.50 -0.21
C ASN A 225 -19.73 9.93 -0.86
N LEU A 226 -19.73 9.71 -2.18
CA LEU A 226 -18.54 9.29 -2.93
C LEU A 226 -17.46 10.37 -2.92
N LEU A 227 -17.83 11.65 -3.09
CA LEU A 227 -16.90 12.77 -3.08
C LEU A 227 -16.21 12.90 -1.70
N VAL A 228 -16.97 12.77 -0.61
CA VAL A 228 -16.41 12.75 0.75
C VAL A 228 -15.45 11.58 0.95
N LYS A 229 -15.77 10.39 0.43
CA LYS A 229 -14.86 9.23 0.46
C LYS A 229 -13.57 9.51 -0.32
N GLN A 230 -13.67 10.14 -1.49
CA GLN A 230 -12.50 10.51 -2.31
C GLN A 230 -11.58 11.49 -1.58
N THR A 231 -12.12 12.56 -0.99
CA THR A 231 -11.31 13.52 -0.20
C THR A 231 -10.64 12.84 0.99
N LYS A 232 -11.32 11.89 1.65
CA LYS A 232 -10.73 11.10 2.73
C LYS A 232 -9.58 10.23 2.22
N GLN A 233 -9.73 9.59 1.06
CA GLN A 233 -8.64 8.82 0.43
C GLN A 233 -7.42 9.68 0.12
N GLU A 234 -7.62 10.87 -0.45
CA GLU A 234 -6.52 11.81 -0.75
C GLU A 234 -5.76 12.24 0.51
N ARG A 235 -6.49 12.49 1.61
CA ARG A 235 -5.89 12.81 2.91
C ARG A 235 -5.04 11.65 3.45
N ILE A 236 -5.57 10.43 3.43
CA ILE A 236 -4.85 9.23 3.86
C ILE A 236 -3.58 9.04 3.02
N MET A 237 -3.66 9.21 1.69
CA MET A 237 -2.49 9.11 0.82
C MET A 237 -1.40 10.13 1.18
N LYS A 238 -1.79 11.35 1.56
CA LYS A 238 -0.86 12.39 2.03
C LYS A 238 -0.23 12.02 3.38
N GLU A 239 -1.01 11.47 4.30
CA GLU A 239 -0.53 10.99 5.61
C GLU A 239 0.48 9.83 5.44
N ILE A 240 0.17 8.83 4.62
CA ILE A 240 1.08 7.72 4.27
C ILE A 240 2.39 8.25 3.66
N LYS A 241 2.31 9.23 2.74
CA LYS A 241 3.50 9.82 2.13
C LYS A 241 4.40 10.49 3.17
N ASN A 242 3.82 11.17 4.14
CA ASN A 242 4.55 11.83 5.23
C ASN A 242 5.14 10.82 6.22
N GLU A 243 4.40 9.78 6.59
CA GLU A 243 4.92 8.70 7.44
C GLU A 243 6.12 8.00 6.79
N ASN A 244 6.04 7.68 5.50
CA ASN A 244 7.16 7.12 4.74
C ASN A 244 8.38 8.06 4.72
N LEU A 245 8.17 9.37 4.64
CA LEU A 245 9.26 10.34 4.71
C LEU A 245 9.91 10.36 6.11
N ASN A 246 9.10 10.25 7.16
CA ASN A 246 9.59 10.19 8.54
C ASN A 246 10.34 8.89 8.83
N LEU A 247 9.86 7.74 8.34
CA LEU A 247 10.54 6.45 8.48
C LEU A 247 11.92 6.48 7.79
N LYS A 248 11.99 6.98 6.55
CA LYS A 248 13.27 7.19 5.85
C LYS A 248 14.20 8.14 6.60
N LYS A 249 13.66 9.12 7.32
CA LYS A 249 14.43 10.05 8.14
C LYS A 249 14.99 9.37 9.40
N GLN A 250 14.19 8.55 10.09
CA GLN A 250 14.62 7.83 11.30
C GLN A 250 15.70 6.78 11.02
N GLU A 251 15.57 6.02 9.92
CA GLU A 251 16.60 5.07 9.49
C GLU A 251 17.92 5.81 9.19
N LYS A 252 17.82 6.97 8.52
CA LYS A 252 18.96 7.84 8.22
C LYS A 252 19.66 8.37 9.47
N GLU A 253 18.91 8.84 10.45
CA GLU A 253 19.46 9.36 11.71
C GLU A 253 20.21 8.28 12.51
N SER A 254 19.76 7.02 12.42
CA SER A 254 20.35 5.90 13.16
C SER A 254 21.76 5.54 12.67
N PHE A 255 21.95 5.40 11.35
CA PHE A 255 23.28 5.13 10.77
C PHE A 255 24.21 6.35 10.78
N GLN A 256 23.65 7.56 10.63
CA GLN A 256 24.43 8.79 10.74
C GLN A 256 25.02 8.96 12.14
N LYS A 257 24.25 8.63 13.19
CA LYS A 257 24.74 8.68 14.56
C LYS A 257 25.92 7.71 14.78
N MET A 258 25.78 6.44 14.37
CA MET A 258 26.87 5.45 14.45
C MET A 258 28.11 5.90 13.67
N PHE A 259 27.91 6.59 12.55
CA PHE A 259 28.99 7.16 11.77
C PHE A 259 29.73 8.28 12.52
N ASP A 260 28.99 9.23 13.10
CA ASP A 260 29.54 10.39 13.82
C ASP A 260 30.26 9.97 15.11
N GLU A 261 29.78 8.91 15.77
CA GLU A 261 30.36 8.35 17.00
C GLU A 261 31.46 7.29 16.73
N GLU A 262 31.72 6.97 15.46
CA GLU A 262 32.67 5.93 15.02
C GLU A 262 32.43 4.51 15.59
N GLU A 263 31.21 4.22 16.03
CA GLU A 263 30.85 2.93 16.62
C GLU A 263 30.66 1.84 15.56
N PHE A 264 30.81 0.56 15.95
CA PHE A 264 30.46 -0.64 15.18
C PHE A 264 31.07 -0.80 13.77
N LYS A 265 32.06 0.03 13.39
CA LYS A 265 32.82 -0.14 12.15
C LYS A 265 33.66 -1.42 12.24
N ASP A 266 33.37 -2.37 11.37
CA ASP A 266 33.85 -3.75 11.40
C ASP A 266 34.76 -4.12 10.21
N PHE A 267 35.08 -3.15 9.36
CA PHE A 267 35.90 -3.39 8.16
C PHE A 267 36.65 -2.12 7.72
N THR A 268 37.82 -2.28 7.08
CA THR A 268 38.62 -1.16 6.56
C THR A 268 38.77 -1.24 5.04
N ILE A 269 38.52 -0.14 4.33
CA ILE A 269 38.82 -0.02 2.90
C ILE A 269 40.00 0.93 2.73
N HIS A 270 41.06 0.48 2.07
CA HIS A 270 42.19 1.31 1.70
C HIS A 270 42.03 1.78 0.25
N VAL A 271 42.22 3.08 0.03
CA VAL A 271 42.20 3.71 -1.29
C VAL A 271 43.41 4.64 -1.33
N GLY A 272 44.38 4.33 -2.19
CA GLY A 272 45.66 5.03 -2.19
C GLY A 272 46.34 4.93 -0.82
N ASP A 273 46.70 6.08 -0.26
CA ASP A 273 47.33 6.19 1.07
C ASP A 273 46.30 6.37 2.19
N SER A 274 45.02 6.56 1.84
CA SER A 274 43.92 6.76 2.78
C SER A 274 43.26 5.45 3.22
N SER A 275 42.87 5.39 4.50
CA SER A 275 42.17 4.24 5.09
C SER A 275 40.81 4.65 5.65
N PHE A 276 39.76 3.93 5.26
CA PHE A 276 38.37 4.23 5.60
C PHE A 276 37.76 3.08 6.41
N LYS A 277 37.53 3.29 7.71
CA LYS A 277 36.76 2.35 8.53
C LYS A 277 35.27 2.46 8.21
N ILE A 278 34.62 1.33 7.96
CA ILE A 278 33.23 1.27 7.48
C ILE A 278 32.40 0.22 8.24
N HIS A 279 31.07 0.30 8.07
CA HIS A 279 30.16 -0.79 8.40
C HIS A 279 29.98 -1.69 7.17
N LYS A 280 30.47 -2.94 7.22
CA LYS A 280 30.45 -3.92 6.13
C LYS A 280 29.05 -4.13 5.58
N VAL A 281 28.04 -4.22 6.47
CA VAL A 281 26.64 -4.38 6.09
C VAL A 281 26.08 -3.20 5.31
N LEU A 282 26.44 -1.97 5.67
CA LEU A 282 25.96 -0.76 5.00
C LEU A 282 26.52 -0.66 3.58
N PHE A 283 27.82 -0.93 3.42
CA PHE A 283 28.47 -0.90 2.12
C PHE A 283 28.00 -2.06 1.23
N ALA A 284 27.73 -3.23 1.80
CA ALA A 284 27.11 -4.35 1.08
C ALA A 284 25.69 -4.02 0.58
N ALA A 285 24.90 -3.30 1.38
CA ALA A 285 23.54 -2.93 0.99
C ALA A 285 23.53 -2.00 -0.24
N HIS A 286 24.49 -1.07 -0.34
CA HIS A 286 24.54 -0.08 -1.41
C HIS A 286 25.35 -0.53 -2.64
N SER A 287 26.32 -1.44 -2.49
CA SER A 287 27.18 -1.91 -3.58
C SER A 287 27.09 -3.42 -3.75
N LYS A 288 26.58 -3.84 -4.92
CA LYS A 288 26.51 -5.27 -5.29
C LYS A 288 27.90 -5.91 -5.39
N ILE A 289 28.91 -5.14 -5.81
CA ILE A 289 30.30 -5.62 -5.92
C ILE A 289 30.90 -5.84 -4.53
N LEU A 290 30.78 -4.88 -3.62
CA LEU A 290 31.29 -5.03 -2.25
C LEU A 290 30.56 -6.16 -1.52
N ALA A 291 29.24 -6.29 -1.68
CA ALA A 291 28.49 -7.41 -1.14
C ALA A 291 29.03 -8.77 -1.61
N LYS A 292 29.37 -8.88 -2.90
CA LYS A 292 29.97 -10.09 -3.48
C LYS A 292 31.34 -10.36 -2.86
N ILE A 293 32.22 -9.36 -2.81
CA ILE A 293 33.58 -9.47 -2.25
C ILE A 293 33.52 -9.92 -0.78
N PHE A 294 32.65 -9.30 0.03
CA PHE A 294 32.48 -9.62 1.44
C PHE A 294 31.94 -11.03 1.67
N LYS A 295 31.07 -11.51 0.78
CA LYS A 295 30.52 -12.87 0.84
C LYS A 295 31.56 -13.92 0.46
N GLU A 296 32.40 -13.63 -0.52
CA GLU A 296 33.49 -14.52 -0.96
C GLU A 296 34.64 -14.54 0.07
N ASN A 297 34.82 -13.46 0.83
CA ASN A 297 35.88 -13.32 1.84
C ASN A 297 35.29 -12.94 3.21
N PRO A 298 34.59 -13.86 3.90
CA PRO A 298 33.89 -13.54 5.14
C PRO A 298 34.83 -13.16 6.29
N GLN A 299 36.04 -13.74 6.32
CA GLN A 299 37.07 -13.51 7.35
C GLN A 299 37.97 -12.30 7.07
N ALA A 300 37.82 -11.65 5.91
CA ALA A 300 38.60 -10.44 5.64
C ALA A 300 38.15 -9.30 6.55
N GLU A 301 39.13 -8.54 7.05
CA GLU A 301 38.95 -7.34 7.86
C GLU A 301 39.27 -6.07 7.06
N GLU A 302 39.97 -6.21 5.93
CA GLU A 302 40.38 -5.10 5.07
C GLU A 302 40.27 -5.41 3.57
N LEU A 303 40.17 -4.35 2.75
CA LEU A 303 40.15 -4.41 1.29
C LEU A 303 40.92 -3.23 0.69
N ASN A 304 41.83 -3.52 -0.24
CA ASN A 304 42.44 -2.48 -1.09
C ASN A 304 41.56 -2.27 -2.33
N LEU A 305 41.05 -1.06 -2.52
CA LEU A 305 40.34 -0.66 -3.72
C LEU A 305 41.27 0.16 -4.62
N CYS A 306 41.49 -0.35 -5.82
CA CYS A 306 42.25 0.31 -6.88
C CYS A 306 41.30 1.00 -7.88
N ASP A 307 41.84 1.84 -8.76
CA ASP A 307 41.14 2.50 -9.87
C ASP A 307 40.02 3.47 -9.49
N ILE A 308 39.98 3.92 -8.23
CA ILE A 308 39.11 4.99 -7.72
C ILE A 308 39.98 5.97 -6.95
N SER A 309 39.83 7.28 -7.20
CA SER A 309 40.58 8.30 -6.47
C SER A 309 40.10 8.41 -5.02
N GLU A 310 40.99 8.82 -4.11
CA GLU A 310 40.67 9.06 -2.70
C GLU A 310 39.52 10.07 -2.53
N ALA A 311 39.55 11.14 -3.32
CA ALA A 311 38.51 12.17 -3.31
C ALA A 311 37.15 11.62 -3.74
N THR A 312 37.10 10.85 -4.83
CA THR A 312 35.86 10.22 -5.32
C THR A 312 35.34 9.20 -4.31
N PHE A 313 36.22 8.38 -3.74
CA PHE A 313 35.80 7.39 -2.75
C PHE A 313 35.30 8.06 -1.48
N LYS A 314 35.91 9.17 -1.04
CA LYS A 314 35.43 9.96 0.10
C LYS A 314 34.00 10.47 -0.13
N ILE A 315 33.65 10.89 -1.34
CA ILE A 315 32.28 11.29 -1.69
C ILE A 315 31.31 10.11 -1.59
N ILE A 316 31.68 8.93 -2.11
CA ILE A 316 30.86 7.71 -2.00
C ILE A 316 30.68 7.31 -0.53
N TYR A 317 31.76 7.33 0.22
CA TYR A 317 31.79 7.05 1.64
C TYR A 317 30.84 7.99 2.38
N ASP A 318 30.96 9.31 2.19
CA ASP A 318 30.04 10.28 2.81
C ASP A 318 28.59 10.10 2.32
N PHE A 319 28.38 9.75 1.05
CA PHE A 319 27.05 9.49 0.50
C PHE A 319 26.35 8.31 1.18
N PHE A 320 27.05 7.21 1.48
CA PHE A 320 26.44 6.05 2.15
C PHE A 320 25.91 6.36 3.55
N TYR A 321 26.49 7.34 4.23
CA TYR A 321 26.04 7.75 5.57
C TYR A 321 25.08 8.95 5.52
N LYS A 322 25.41 9.98 4.75
CA LYS A 322 24.72 11.27 4.76
C LYS A 322 23.63 11.36 3.70
N ASN A 323 23.66 10.48 2.70
CA ASN A 323 22.78 10.48 1.52
C ASN A 323 22.69 11.89 0.89
N HIS A 324 23.84 12.55 0.77
CA HIS A 324 23.96 13.89 0.24
C HIS A 324 25.29 14.03 -0.48
N ILE A 325 25.24 14.65 -1.66
CA ILE A 325 26.40 14.97 -2.50
C ILE A 325 26.25 16.44 -2.87
N LYS A 326 27.35 17.19 -2.81
CA LYS A 326 27.34 18.61 -3.15
C LYS A 326 27.08 18.79 -4.65
N GLU A 327 26.42 19.89 -5.01
CA GLU A 327 26.03 20.16 -6.40
C GLU A 327 27.21 20.38 -7.36
N ASN A 328 28.38 20.75 -6.84
CA ASN A 328 29.56 21.12 -7.61
C ASN A 328 30.64 20.02 -7.68
N GLU A 329 30.30 18.79 -7.33
CA GLU A 329 31.22 17.65 -7.42
C GLU A 329 31.45 17.20 -8.87
N ASN A 330 32.56 16.47 -9.11
CA ASN A 330 32.82 15.87 -10.41
C ASN A 330 31.94 14.62 -10.63
N PHE A 331 30.75 14.81 -11.20
CA PHE A 331 29.81 13.72 -11.47
C PHE A 331 30.28 12.69 -12.51
N ILE A 332 31.32 12.99 -13.28
CA ILE A 332 31.95 12.04 -14.20
C ILE A 332 32.67 10.96 -13.39
N ASP A 333 33.57 11.37 -12.50
CA ASP A 333 34.31 10.43 -11.64
C ASP A 333 33.37 9.65 -10.72
N ILE A 334 32.36 10.32 -10.16
CA ILE A 334 31.33 9.68 -9.33
C ILE A 334 30.57 8.62 -10.13
N PHE A 335 30.14 8.95 -11.36
CA PHE A 335 29.45 7.99 -12.22
C PHE A 335 30.32 6.78 -12.56
N VAL A 336 31.60 7.00 -12.87
CA VAL A 336 32.58 5.94 -13.17
C VAL A 336 32.73 5.01 -11.96
N ALA A 337 33.04 5.56 -10.79
CA ALA A 337 33.24 4.79 -9.56
C ALA A 337 31.95 4.07 -9.12
N ALA A 338 30.80 4.74 -9.18
CA ALA A 338 29.49 4.13 -8.89
C ALA A 338 29.16 2.99 -9.86
N SER A 339 29.50 3.12 -11.14
CA SER A 339 29.29 2.08 -12.16
C SER A 339 30.22 0.88 -11.96
N GLN A 340 31.48 1.11 -11.57
CA GLN A 340 32.44 0.06 -11.20
C GLN A 340 31.99 -0.70 -9.95
N LEU A 341 31.53 0.02 -8.92
CA LEU A 341 31.05 -0.57 -7.67
C LEU A 341 29.59 -1.04 -7.72
N LYS A 342 28.88 -0.81 -8.83
CA LYS A 342 27.46 -1.14 -9.00
C LYS A 342 26.56 -0.56 -7.90
N ILE A 343 26.68 0.74 -7.68
CA ILE A 343 25.89 1.53 -6.72
C ILE A 343 24.74 2.20 -7.48
N ASN A 344 23.59 1.55 -7.55
CA ASN A 344 22.48 1.97 -8.42
C ASN A 344 21.97 3.39 -8.15
N ASP A 345 21.68 3.72 -6.89
CA ASP A 345 21.13 5.04 -6.52
C ASP A 345 22.07 6.17 -6.92
N LEU A 346 23.38 5.94 -6.81
CA LEU A 346 24.40 6.91 -7.16
C LEU A 346 24.61 7.00 -8.68
N ILE A 347 24.47 5.90 -9.41
CA ILE A 347 24.46 5.88 -10.88
C ILE A 347 23.29 6.74 -11.38
N GLU A 348 22.08 6.51 -10.88
CA GLU A 348 20.88 7.26 -11.27
C GLU A 348 21.02 8.75 -10.96
N PHE A 349 21.47 9.09 -9.75
CA PHE A 349 21.71 10.48 -9.35
C PHE A 349 22.76 11.16 -10.23
N SER A 350 23.86 10.47 -10.53
CA SER A 350 24.92 11.01 -11.38
C SER A 350 24.42 11.23 -12.82
N ILE A 351 23.62 10.30 -13.37
CA ILE A 351 23.00 10.46 -14.69
C ILE A 351 22.16 11.73 -14.75
N GLU A 352 21.31 11.98 -13.75
CA GLU A 352 20.48 13.19 -13.69
C GLU A 352 21.34 14.46 -13.76
N LYS A 353 22.44 14.50 -12.99
CA LYS A 353 23.36 15.64 -12.93
C LYS A 353 24.17 15.82 -14.21
N LEU A 354 24.62 14.72 -14.82
CA LEU A 354 25.34 14.73 -16.10
C LEU A 354 24.44 15.27 -17.23
N LEU A 355 23.22 14.75 -17.34
CA LEU A 355 22.26 15.16 -18.38
C LEU A 355 21.91 16.65 -18.31
N LYS A 356 21.72 17.19 -17.10
CA LYS A 356 21.42 18.63 -16.90
C LYS A 356 22.56 19.54 -17.35
N ASN A 357 23.80 19.08 -17.28
CA ASN A 357 25.00 19.89 -17.52
C ASN A 357 25.73 19.54 -18.84
N ILE A 358 25.05 18.85 -19.77
CA ILE A 358 25.60 18.57 -21.12
C ILE A 358 25.95 19.89 -21.83
N ASN A 359 27.18 20.00 -22.30
CA ASN A 359 27.72 21.12 -23.05
C ASN A 359 28.76 20.63 -24.08
N GLU A 360 29.30 21.54 -24.90
CA GLU A 360 30.22 21.21 -26.01
C GLU A 360 31.51 20.53 -25.56
N ASN A 361 31.94 20.73 -24.31
CA ASN A 361 33.20 20.22 -23.79
C ASN A 361 33.07 18.82 -23.17
N ASN A 362 31.88 18.42 -22.71
CA ASN A 362 31.69 17.18 -21.95
C ASN A 362 30.81 16.13 -22.63
N PHE A 363 30.04 16.48 -23.67
CA PHE A 363 29.08 15.54 -24.26
C PHE A 363 29.76 14.28 -24.84
N LEU A 364 30.97 14.43 -25.40
CA LEU A 364 31.74 13.31 -25.96
C LEU A 364 32.11 12.30 -24.87
N GLU A 365 32.62 12.81 -23.75
CA GLU A 365 32.99 11.98 -22.60
C GLU A 365 31.78 11.26 -22.01
N ILE A 366 30.65 11.96 -21.87
CA ILE A 366 29.39 11.37 -21.38
C ILE A 366 28.92 10.22 -22.29
N LEU A 367 28.97 10.40 -23.62
CA LEU A 367 28.61 9.33 -24.56
C LEU A 367 29.59 8.15 -24.49
N ASN A 368 30.90 8.43 -24.44
CA ASN A 368 31.93 7.40 -24.30
C ASN A 368 31.75 6.57 -23.02
N LEU A 369 31.44 7.23 -21.90
CA LEU A 369 31.15 6.56 -20.63
C LEU A 369 29.86 5.74 -20.67
N SER A 370 28.82 6.28 -21.30
CA SER A 370 27.55 5.57 -21.48
C SER A 370 27.75 4.26 -22.25
N ASN A 371 28.64 4.27 -23.26
CA ASN A 371 29.03 3.08 -24.04
C ASN A 371 29.92 2.13 -23.24
N LYS A 372 30.93 2.66 -22.52
CA LYS A 372 31.86 1.87 -21.70
C LYS A 372 31.14 1.03 -20.64
N PHE A 373 30.06 1.56 -20.05
CA PHE A 373 29.31 0.89 -18.99
C PHE A 373 27.99 0.23 -19.47
N ASP A 374 27.74 0.18 -20.78
CA ASP A 374 26.49 -0.32 -21.40
C ASP A 374 25.23 0.29 -20.75
N ASN A 375 25.27 1.60 -20.47
CA ASN A 375 24.16 2.31 -19.86
C ASN A 375 23.23 2.91 -20.92
N LYS A 376 22.24 2.10 -21.34
CA LYS A 376 21.29 2.46 -22.40
C LYS A 376 20.42 3.68 -22.08
N ASP A 377 20.12 3.90 -20.80
CA ASP A 377 19.32 5.05 -20.38
C ASP A 377 20.09 6.36 -20.57
N LEU A 378 21.34 6.40 -20.10
CA LEU A 378 22.23 7.54 -20.31
C LEU A 378 22.50 7.76 -21.80
N GLN A 379 22.77 6.69 -22.58
CA GLN A 379 22.98 6.77 -24.03
C GLN A 379 21.83 7.49 -24.72
N LYS A 380 20.59 7.00 -24.52
CA LYS A 380 19.40 7.53 -25.19
C LYS A 380 19.13 8.97 -24.78
N LYS A 381 19.08 9.26 -23.48
CA LYS A 381 18.77 10.59 -22.96
C LYS A 381 19.83 11.62 -23.34
N ALA A 382 21.11 11.25 -23.25
CA ALA A 382 22.20 12.14 -23.66
C ALA A 382 22.12 12.44 -25.16
N PHE A 383 21.85 11.42 -26.00
CA PHE A 383 21.69 11.61 -27.44
C PHE A 383 20.52 12.53 -27.79
N GLU A 384 19.37 12.40 -27.13
CA GLU A 384 18.21 13.30 -27.32
C GLU A 384 18.55 14.77 -26.96
N ILE A 385 19.28 14.98 -25.86
CA ILE A 385 19.74 16.31 -25.45
C ILE A 385 20.76 16.87 -26.45
N ILE A 386 21.70 16.05 -26.92
CA ILE A 386 22.69 16.45 -27.92
C ILE A 386 22.01 16.81 -29.26
N GLN A 387 21.07 15.98 -29.71
CA GLN A 387 20.28 16.20 -30.92
C GLN A 387 19.52 17.53 -30.85
N SER A 388 18.85 17.82 -29.73
CA SER A 388 18.07 19.03 -29.55
C SER A 388 18.94 20.28 -29.36
N LYS A 389 20.04 20.18 -28.61
CA LYS A 389 20.90 21.32 -28.26
C LYS A 389 21.89 21.70 -29.36
N PHE A 390 22.50 20.72 -30.02
CA PHE A 390 23.58 20.95 -30.99
C PHE A 390 23.16 20.69 -32.43
N PHE A 391 22.11 19.90 -32.69
CA PHE A 391 21.71 19.51 -34.06
C PHE A 391 20.24 19.78 -34.34
N SER A 392 19.64 20.82 -33.75
CA SER A 392 18.21 21.16 -33.91
C SER A 392 17.74 21.27 -35.38
N HIS A 393 18.64 21.61 -36.31
CA HIS A 393 18.37 21.77 -37.74
C HIS A 393 18.73 20.54 -38.60
N GLN A 394 19.27 19.47 -38.00
CA GLN A 394 19.66 18.24 -38.71
C GLN A 394 19.38 17.02 -37.83
N LYS A 395 18.53 16.11 -38.30
CA LYS A 395 18.32 14.83 -37.60
C LYS A 395 19.54 13.93 -37.77
N LEU A 396 20.16 13.53 -36.66
CA LEU A 396 21.21 12.53 -36.61
C LEU A 396 20.60 11.12 -36.70
N ASP A 397 21.33 10.19 -37.33
CA ASP A 397 20.99 8.76 -37.29
C ASP A 397 21.21 8.24 -35.86
N GLU A 398 20.21 7.57 -35.30
CA GLU A 398 20.25 6.97 -33.96
C GLU A 398 21.42 5.99 -33.79
N LYS A 399 21.91 5.37 -34.88
CA LYS A 399 23.09 4.50 -34.86
C LYS A 399 24.38 5.23 -34.44
N LEU A 400 24.41 6.56 -34.56
CA LEU A 400 25.56 7.38 -34.17
C LEU A 400 25.75 7.45 -32.66
N VAL A 401 24.76 7.06 -31.83
CA VAL A 401 24.91 7.03 -30.35
C VAL A 401 26.10 6.17 -29.91
N ASN A 402 26.41 5.11 -30.67
CA ASN A 402 27.53 4.22 -30.42
C ASN A 402 28.84 4.67 -31.11
N GLN A 403 28.85 5.85 -31.74
CA GLN A 403 29.99 6.39 -32.49
C GLN A 403 30.26 7.86 -32.10
N PRO A 404 30.65 8.13 -30.83
CA PRO A 404 30.73 9.50 -30.31
C PRO A 404 31.71 10.40 -31.08
N GLU A 405 32.81 9.84 -31.59
CA GLU A 405 33.78 10.58 -32.40
C GLU A 405 33.17 11.13 -33.70
N LYS A 406 32.27 10.39 -34.36
CA LYS A 406 31.58 10.89 -35.56
C LYS A 406 30.64 12.05 -35.24
N ILE A 407 30.00 12.03 -34.06
CA ILE A 407 29.16 13.14 -33.61
C ILE A 407 30.02 14.39 -33.39
N LYS A 408 31.22 14.23 -32.83
CA LYS A 408 32.18 15.33 -32.66
C LYS A 408 32.64 15.90 -34.01
N GLU A 409 33.04 15.06 -34.96
CA GLU A 409 33.44 15.49 -36.31
C GLU A 409 32.32 16.27 -37.01
N LEU A 410 31.07 15.80 -36.89
CA LEU A 410 29.89 16.50 -37.42
C LEU A 410 29.68 17.87 -36.74
N ASN A 411 29.86 17.95 -35.43
CA ASN A 411 29.73 19.21 -34.69
C ASN A 411 30.81 20.22 -35.08
N GLU A 412 32.07 19.76 -35.21
CA GLU A 412 33.19 20.60 -35.66
C GLU A 412 33.00 21.10 -37.10
N THR A 413 32.54 20.24 -38.00
CA THR A 413 32.27 20.60 -39.41
C THR A 413 31.15 21.64 -39.50
N LYS A 414 30.08 21.48 -38.71
CA LYS A 414 29.00 22.46 -38.59
C LYS A 414 29.53 23.82 -38.12
N ASN A 415 30.36 23.84 -37.08
CA ASN A 415 30.92 25.07 -36.54
C ASN A 415 31.80 25.77 -37.59
N ARG A 416 32.66 25.05 -38.31
CA ARG A 416 33.48 25.61 -39.42
C ARG A 416 32.65 26.20 -40.56
N ASN A 417 31.55 25.53 -40.95
CA ASN A 417 30.65 26.02 -42.00
C ASN A 417 29.85 27.25 -41.57
N SER A 418 29.57 27.39 -40.27
CA SER A 418 28.90 28.57 -39.72
C SER A 418 29.82 29.80 -39.69
N THR A 419 31.10 29.65 -39.32
CA THR A 419 32.10 30.72 -39.35
C THR A 419 32.44 31.14 -40.78
N SER A 420 32.63 30.20 -41.71
CA SER A 420 32.91 30.55 -43.12
C SER A 420 31.76 31.30 -43.79
N SER A 421 30.51 30.99 -43.45
CA SER A 421 29.32 31.73 -43.92
C SER A 421 29.25 33.16 -43.37
N LEU A 422 29.62 33.35 -42.10
CA LEU A 422 29.69 34.67 -41.46
C LEU A 422 30.82 35.52 -42.04
N ASP A 423 32.00 34.94 -42.25
CA ASP A 423 33.15 35.62 -42.86
C ASP A 423 32.86 36.03 -44.31
N PHE A 424 32.23 35.17 -45.10
CA PHE A 424 31.80 35.49 -46.46
C PHE A 424 30.77 36.63 -46.51
N LYS A 425 29.81 36.66 -45.57
CA LYS A 425 28.84 37.78 -45.45
C LYS A 425 29.54 39.09 -45.07
N LYS A 426 30.55 39.03 -44.20
CA LYS A 426 31.35 40.19 -43.77
C LYS A 426 32.15 40.76 -44.93
N GLU A 427 32.78 39.90 -45.72
CA GLU A 427 33.53 40.28 -46.93
C GLU A 427 32.63 40.88 -48.02
N LEU A 428 31.40 40.37 -48.18
CA LEU A 428 30.41 40.93 -49.10
C LEU A 428 29.94 42.33 -48.67
N LEU A 429 29.75 42.53 -47.36
CA LEU A 429 29.41 43.83 -46.77
C LEU A 429 30.54 44.85 -47.00
N GLU A 430 31.79 44.47 -46.74
CA GLU A 430 32.96 45.34 -46.97
C GLU A 430 33.12 45.71 -48.45
N LYS A 431 32.92 44.76 -49.38
CA LYS A 431 32.90 45.04 -50.84
C LYS A 431 31.76 45.97 -51.25
N LYS A 432 30.59 45.87 -50.59
CA LYS A 432 29.43 46.74 -50.85
C LYS A 432 29.69 48.16 -50.35
N TYR A 433 30.33 48.33 -49.20
CA TYR A 433 30.75 49.63 -48.67
C TYR A 433 31.81 50.30 -49.54
N LYS A 434 32.81 49.56 -50.04
CA LYS A 434 33.82 50.09 -50.98
C LYS A 434 33.26 50.54 -52.34
N LYS A 435 32.16 49.94 -52.81
CA LYS A 435 31.45 50.36 -54.03
C LYS A 435 30.57 51.60 -53.84
N LEU A 436 30.27 51.99 -52.61
CA LEU A 436 29.48 53.18 -52.28
C LEU A 436 30.37 54.39 -51.92
N SER A 437 31.68 54.18 -51.73
CA SER A 437 32.67 55.21 -51.39
C SER A 437 33.52 55.69 -52.57
N ASN A 438 33.27 55.17 -53.78
CA ASN A 438 33.82 55.61 -55.06
C ASN A 438 32.65 56.01 -55.96
#